data_AF-A0A8J4Y975-F1
#
_entry.id   AF-A0A8J4Y975-F1
#
_cell.length_a   1.000
_cell.length_b   1.000
_cell.length_c   1.000
_cell.angle_alpha   90.00
_cell.angle_beta   90.00
_cell.angle_gamma   90.00
#
_symmetry.space_group_name_H-M   'P 1'
#
loop_
_entity.id
_entity.type
_entity.pdbx_description
1 polymer ?
#
loop_
_entity_poly.entity_id
_entity_poly.type
_entity_poly.pdbx_seq_one_letter_code
_entity_poly.pdbx_strand_id
1 'polypeptide(L)'
;METPAGVEVEEVQETDKEEEADIGIVKTEDDDEEEDDEEEDDEDDDDEEDDEKKCRVDIELIRDGLTPGAEGEVPIVPYLSAYIEIYKCIKLMGPLFYFVAYDVKLKINILKKELAGKNRQHYVDVRTMIAYEKKNNLMFRPDCLSGTNALLQLHRLLEFLPDFMKELVKDDEEEPALG
;
A
#
# COMPACT_ATOMS: atom_id res chain seq x y z
N MET A 1 -38.08 -55.21 -38.51
CA MET A 1 -37.68 -54.44 -39.70
C MET A 1 -37.27 -53.09 -39.15
N GLU A 2 -36.01 -52.65 -39.08
CA GLU A 2 -34.75 -53.03 -39.73
C GLU A 2 -33.61 -52.94 -38.69
N THR A 3 -32.55 -53.72 -38.91
CA THR A 3 -31.20 -53.53 -38.33
C THR A 3 -30.28 -53.06 -39.48
N PRO A 4 -28.95 -52.93 -39.28
CA PRO A 4 -28.17 -51.97 -38.49
C PRO A 4 -27.12 -51.27 -39.39
N ALA A 5 -26.26 -50.40 -38.85
CA ALA A 5 -24.93 -50.16 -39.44
C ALA A 5 -23.96 -49.63 -38.38
N GLY A 6 -22.94 -50.43 -38.06
CA GLY A 6 -21.70 -49.94 -37.48
C GLY A 6 -20.74 -49.48 -38.57
N VAL A 7 -19.88 -48.52 -38.23
CA VAL A 7 -18.63 -48.15 -38.92
C VAL A 7 -17.74 -47.67 -37.77
N GLU A 8 -16.83 -48.50 -37.28
CA GLU A 8 -15.44 -48.62 -37.72
C GLU A 8 -14.63 -47.34 -37.46
N VAL A 9 -13.62 -47.56 -36.62
CA VAL A 9 -12.63 -46.63 -36.13
C VAL A 9 -11.60 -46.48 -37.24
N GLU A 10 -11.36 -45.26 -37.73
CA GLU A 10 -10.26 -44.97 -38.63
C GLU A 10 -9.24 -44.05 -37.97
N GLU A 11 -7.98 -44.40 -38.25
CA GLU A 11 -6.75 -43.94 -37.66
C GLU A 11 -6.49 -42.45 -37.91
N VAL A 12 -6.00 -41.74 -36.89
CA VAL A 12 -5.32 -40.46 -37.08
C VAL A 12 -3.83 -40.76 -37.19
N GLN A 13 -3.30 -40.63 -38.40
CA GLN A 13 -1.87 -40.72 -38.71
C GLN A 13 -1.16 -39.44 -38.27
N GLU A 14 -0.03 -39.61 -37.59
CA GLU A 14 1.00 -38.60 -37.32
C GLU A 14 1.58 -38.05 -38.64
N THR A 15 1.88 -36.75 -38.69
CA THR A 15 3.06 -36.25 -39.39
C THR A 15 3.64 -35.04 -38.67
N ASP A 16 4.88 -35.19 -38.24
CA ASP A 16 5.79 -34.15 -37.78
C ASP A 16 6.07 -33.14 -38.89
N LYS A 17 6.31 -31.88 -38.48
CA LYS A 17 7.38 -31.05 -39.04
C LYS A 17 7.69 -29.89 -38.11
N GLU A 18 8.75 -30.12 -37.35
CA GLU A 18 9.54 -29.14 -36.63
C GLU A 18 10.04 -28.09 -37.62
N GLU A 19 9.75 -26.81 -37.35
CA GLU A 19 10.32 -25.68 -38.06
C GLU A 19 11.48 -25.15 -37.22
N GLU A 20 12.67 -25.66 -37.52
CA GLU A 20 13.97 -25.14 -37.10
C GLU A 20 14.20 -23.78 -37.79
N ALA A 21 14.03 -22.69 -37.04
CA ALA A 21 14.44 -21.36 -37.48
C ALA A 21 15.89 -21.09 -37.03
N ASP A 22 16.79 -21.33 -37.97
CA ASP A 22 18.19 -20.92 -37.99
C ASP A 22 18.28 -19.38 -37.95
N ILE A 23 18.78 -18.82 -36.84
CA ILE A 23 19.18 -17.42 -36.78
C ILE A 23 20.65 -17.37 -36.40
N GLY A 24 21.45 -17.10 -37.44
CA GLY A 24 22.90 -17.03 -37.40
C GLY A 24 23.43 -15.99 -36.41
N ILE A 25 24.48 -16.44 -35.74
CA ILE A 25 25.38 -15.71 -34.86
C ILE A 25 26.00 -14.51 -35.60
N VAL A 26 25.73 -13.30 -35.13
CA VAL A 26 26.63 -12.16 -35.31
C VAL A 26 27.37 -11.97 -33.99
N LYS A 27 28.65 -12.34 -33.99
CA LYS A 27 29.59 -11.94 -32.95
C LYS A 27 29.95 -10.47 -33.18
N THR A 28 29.61 -9.63 -32.22
CA THR A 28 30.34 -8.38 -31.97
C THR A 28 30.95 -8.54 -30.58
N GLU A 29 32.26 -8.73 -30.57
CA GLU A 29 33.12 -8.42 -29.43
C GLU A 29 33.38 -6.91 -29.44
N ASP A 30 33.92 -6.40 -28.33
CA ASP A 30 34.14 -5.00 -27.93
C ASP A 30 32.91 -4.37 -27.26
N ASP A 31 32.94 -3.75 -26.09
CA ASP A 31 33.91 -3.52 -25.01
C ASP A 31 33.08 -2.71 -23.99
N ASP A 32 33.30 -2.91 -22.69
CA ASP A 32 33.06 -1.97 -21.58
C ASP A 32 31.66 -1.28 -21.50
N GLU A 33 30.84 -1.41 -20.46
CA GLU A 33 31.12 -1.18 -19.05
C GLU A 33 30.07 -1.95 -18.23
N GLU A 34 30.51 -2.78 -17.29
CA GLU A 34 29.65 -3.28 -16.21
C GLU A 34 29.37 -2.09 -15.29
N GLU A 35 28.19 -1.48 -15.39
CA GLU A 35 27.70 -0.60 -14.33
C GLU A 35 27.31 -1.51 -13.15
N ASP A 36 28.22 -1.57 -12.17
CA ASP A 36 27.95 -2.03 -10.82
C ASP A 36 26.75 -1.23 -10.27
N ASP A 37 25.55 -1.79 -10.39
CA ASP A 37 24.41 -1.40 -9.57
C ASP A 37 24.74 -1.83 -8.13
N GLU A 38 25.49 -0.98 -7.43
CA GLU A 38 25.61 -1.03 -5.97
C GLU A 38 24.18 -0.92 -5.42
N GLU A 39 23.63 -2.06 -5.00
CA GLU A 39 22.49 -2.08 -4.08
C GLU A 39 22.97 -1.36 -2.82
N GLU A 40 22.65 -0.06 -2.71
CA GLU A 40 22.76 0.65 -1.45
C GLU A 40 21.83 -0.07 -0.48
N ASP A 41 22.46 -0.83 0.42
CA ASP A 41 21.86 -1.29 1.66
C ASP A 41 21.27 -0.04 2.33
N ASP A 42 19.96 0.16 2.16
CA ASP A 42 19.16 1.06 2.98
C ASP A 42 19.31 0.53 4.42
N GLU A 43 20.36 0.97 5.11
CA GLU A 43 20.43 0.93 6.56
C GLU A 43 19.16 1.66 7.02
N ASP A 44 18.18 0.88 7.49
CA ASP A 44 17.07 1.38 8.29
C ASP A 44 17.72 2.00 9.53
N ASP A 45 18.15 3.27 9.40
CA ASP A 45 18.39 4.20 10.47
C ASP A 45 17.03 4.35 11.18
N ASP A 46 16.76 3.41 12.09
CA ASP A 46 15.83 3.59 13.18
C ASP A 46 16.40 4.71 14.06
N ASP A 47 16.24 5.94 13.58
CA ASP A 47 16.29 7.19 14.34
C ASP A 47 15.17 7.14 15.41
N GLU A 48 15.35 6.29 16.42
CA GLU A 48 14.54 6.29 17.65
C GLU A 48 14.98 7.41 18.61
N GLU A 49 16.02 8.17 18.28
CA GLU A 49 16.54 9.24 19.14
C GLU A 49 16.16 10.65 18.64
N ASP A 50 14.88 11.06 18.77
CA ASP A 50 14.51 12.45 19.16
C ASP A 50 13.00 12.75 19.28
N ASP A 51 12.11 11.75 19.29
CA ASP A 51 10.65 11.99 19.31
C ASP A 51 10.07 12.42 20.67
N GLU A 52 10.81 12.29 21.78
CA GLU A 52 10.30 12.66 23.12
C GLU A 52 10.13 14.18 23.30
N LYS A 53 10.85 14.99 22.52
CA LYS A 53 10.82 16.45 22.67
C LYS A 53 9.76 17.07 21.76
N LYS A 54 8.52 17.00 22.27
CA LYS A 54 7.31 17.75 21.88
C LYS A 54 6.37 17.00 20.92
N CYS A 55 5.82 15.88 21.40
CA CYS A 55 4.55 15.35 20.91
C CYS A 55 3.39 16.30 21.27
N ARG A 56 3.27 17.41 20.55
CA ARG A 56 2.01 18.15 20.46
C ARG A 56 1.23 17.58 19.29
N VAL A 57 0.01 17.16 19.58
CA VAL A 57 -0.98 16.76 18.57
C VAL A 57 -1.72 18.00 18.10
N ASP A 58 -1.81 18.16 16.78
CA ASP A 58 -2.64 19.18 16.15
C ASP A 58 -3.98 18.59 15.69
N ILE A 59 -5.02 18.80 16.51
CA ILE A 59 -6.37 18.29 16.23
C ILE A 59 -7.02 19.02 15.04
N GLU A 60 -6.66 20.29 14.80
CA GLU A 60 -7.19 21.04 13.66
C GLU A 60 -6.64 20.46 12.35
N LEU A 61 -5.36 20.09 12.33
CA LEU A 61 -4.75 19.41 11.19
C LEU A 61 -5.40 18.05 10.90
N ILE A 62 -5.78 17.29 11.93
CA ILE A 62 -6.54 16.04 11.76
C ILE A 62 -7.88 16.33 11.09
N ARG A 63 -8.65 17.28 11.63
CA ARG A 63 -9.97 17.64 11.08
C ARG A 63 -9.84 18.08 9.63
N ASP A 64 -8.89 18.96 9.34
CA ASP A 64 -8.76 19.58 8.02
C ASP A 64 -8.25 18.56 6.98
N GLY A 65 -7.32 17.69 7.34
CA GLY A 65 -6.78 16.65 6.46
C GLY A 65 -7.75 15.49 6.21
N LEU A 66 -8.72 15.25 7.10
CA LEU A 66 -9.75 14.22 6.94
C LEU A 66 -11.07 14.75 6.34
N THR A 67 -11.20 16.07 6.18
CA THR A 67 -12.37 16.67 5.55
C THR A 67 -12.23 16.59 4.03
N PRO A 68 -13.15 15.91 3.31
CA PRO A 68 -13.11 15.87 1.87
C PRO A 68 -13.35 17.27 1.27
N GLY A 69 -12.76 17.52 0.10
CA GLY A 69 -12.96 18.76 -0.65
C GLY A 69 -14.39 18.92 -1.16
N ALA A 70 -14.67 20.07 -1.79
CA ALA A 70 -16.02 20.45 -2.24
C ALA A 70 -16.68 19.42 -3.18
N GLU A 71 -15.89 18.72 -4.00
CA GLU A 71 -16.35 17.67 -4.91
C GLU A 71 -16.03 16.26 -4.40
N GLY A 72 -15.88 16.10 -3.08
CA GLY A 72 -15.48 14.83 -2.47
C GLY A 72 -14.06 14.41 -2.80
N GLU A 73 -13.21 15.35 -3.24
CA GLU A 73 -11.77 15.13 -3.46
C GLU A 73 -11.09 14.81 -2.15
N VAL A 74 -10.14 13.90 -2.17
CA VAL A 74 -9.32 13.55 -1.00
C VAL A 74 -7.86 13.69 -1.42
N PRO A 75 -7.28 14.89 -1.29
CA PRO A 75 -5.88 15.10 -1.59
C PRO A 75 -5.00 14.28 -0.63
N ILE A 76 -4.03 13.54 -1.18
CA ILE A 76 -3.25 12.57 -0.38
C ILE A 76 -2.33 13.27 0.63
N VAL A 77 -1.78 14.44 0.29
CA VAL A 77 -0.84 15.15 1.17
C VAL A 77 -1.49 15.66 2.47
N PRO A 78 -2.63 16.39 2.45
CA PRO A 78 -3.41 16.71 3.65
C PRO A 78 -3.86 15.47 4.42
N TYR A 79 -4.28 14.42 3.71
CA TYR A 79 -4.68 13.15 4.32
C TYR A 79 -3.54 12.55 5.15
N LEU A 80 -2.34 12.42 4.58
CA LEU A 80 -1.16 11.92 5.29
C LEU A 80 -0.76 12.82 6.47
N SER A 81 -0.91 14.13 6.32
CA SER A 81 -0.62 15.07 7.41
C SER A 81 -1.52 14.81 8.61
N ALA A 82 -2.82 14.54 8.39
CA ALA A 82 -3.72 14.11 9.45
C ALA A 82 -3.31 12.78 10.09
N TYR A 83 -2.89 11.79 9.30
CA TYR A 83 -2.44 10.50 9.84
C TYR A 83 -1.15 10.58 10.66
N ILE A 84 -0.26 11.53 10.35
CA ILE A 84 0.91 11.79 11.19
C ILE A 84 0.48 12.27 12.58
N GLU A 85 -0.52 13.15 12.66
CA GLU A 85 -1.06 13.59 13.95
C GLU A 85 -1.80 12.46 14.68
N ILE A 86 -2.54 11.62 13.96
CA ILE A 86 -3.17 10.42 14.54
C ILE A 86 -2.11 9.44 15.07
N TYR A 87 -1.03 9.23 14.34
CA TYR A 87 0.09 8.41 14.79
C TYR A 87 0.67 8.94 16.11
N LYS A 88 0.85 10.27 16.24
CA LYS A 88 1.26 10.90 17.50
C LYS A 88 0.23 10.64 18.61
N CYS A 89 -1.07 10.74 18.34
CA CYS A 89 -2.12 10.40 19.32
C CYS A 89 -1.98 8.97 19.84
N ILE A 90 -1.77 8.02 18.93
CA ILE A 90 -1.65 6.59 19.27
C ILE A 90 -0.39 6.35 20.11
N LYS A 91 0.75 7.00 19.78
CA LYS A 91 1.97 6.93 20.61
C LYS A 91 1.75 7.46 22.02
N LEU A 92 0.97 8.52 22.18
CA LEU A 92 0.68 9.11 23.49
C LEU A 92 -0.14 8.19 24.41
N MET A 93 -0.84 7.18 23.86
CA MET A 93 -1.53 6.16 24.66
C MET A 93 -0.57 5.19 25.37
N GLY A 94 0.72 5.21 25.01
CA GLY A 94 1.75 4.43 25.67
C GLY A 94 2.11 3.11 24.98
N PRO A 95 3.01 2.31 25.59
CA PRO A 95 3.69 1.20 24.93
C PRO A 95 2.78 0.09 24.42
N LEU A 96 1.61 -0.10 25.04
CA LEU A 96 0.64 -1.10 24.62
C LEU A 96 0.14 -0.86 23.18
N PHE A 97 0.14 0.38 22.72
CA PHE A 97 -0.30 0.75 21.37
C PHE A 97 0.87 0.88 20.38
N TYR A 98 2.09 0.49 20.76
CA TYR A 98 3.27 0.60 19.89
C TYR A 98 3.09 -0.14 18.57
N PHE A 99 2.55 -1.37 18.60
CA PHE A 99 2.31 -2.15 17.38
C PHE A 99 1.30 -1.49 16.44
N VAL A 100 0.28 -0.82 16.99
CA VAL A 100 -0.71 -0.08 16.22
C VAL A 100 -0.05 1.15 15.60
N ALA A 101 0.74 1.87 16.39
CA ALA A 101 1.49 3.03 15.91
C ALA A 101 2.46 2.64 14.79
N TYR A 102 3.19 1.53 14.95
CA TYR A 102 4.10 1.01 13.94
C TYR A 102 3.37 0.65 12.64
N ASP A 103 2.23 -0.04 12.70
CA ASP A 103 1.45 -0.36 11.51
C ASP A 103 1.01 0.91 10.76
N VAL A 104 0.55 1.92 11.49
CA VAL A 104 0.19 3.23 10.91
C VAL A 104 1.41 3.90 10.26
N LYS A 105 2.56 3.94 10.95
CA LYS A 105 3.82 4.51 10.43
C LYS A 105 4.22 3.84 9.11
N LEU A 106 4.16 2.50 9.06
CA LEU A 106 4.48 1.74 7.86
C LEU A 106 3.59 2.13 6.67
N LYS A 107 2.28 2.27 6.87
CA LYS A 107 1.35 2.67 5.80
C LYS A 107 1.55 4.12 5.34
N ILE A 108 1.84 5.03 6.28
CA ILE A 108 2.23 6.40 5.94
C ILE A 108 3.51 6.40 5.08
N ASN A 109 4.51 5.61 5.44
CA ASN A 109 5.79 5.56 4.74
C ASN A 109 5.65 5.03 3.31
N ILE A 110 4.80 4.02 3.08
CA ILE A 110 4.49 3.53 1.72
C ILE A 110 3.97 4.67 0.83
N LEU A 111 2.98 5.43 1.32
CA LEU A 111 2.41 6.55 0.55
C LEU A 111 3.41 7.71 0.38
N LYS A 112 4.27 7.97 1.38
CA LYS A 112 5.37 8.94 1.25
C LYS A 112 6.38 8.55 0.18
N LYS A 113 6.74 7.26 0.10
CA LYS A 113 7.66 6.73 -0.93
C LYS A 113 7.11 6.96 -2.33
N GLU A 114 5.81 6.70 -2.54
CA GLU A 114 5.16 6.96 -3.83
C GLU A 114 5.11 8.46 -4.19
N LEU A 115 4.90 9.34 -3.20
CA LEU A 115 4.94 10.80 -3.38
C LEU A 115 6.34 11.35 -3.68
N ALA A 116 7.39 10.70 -3.18
CA ALA A 116 8.77 11.05 -3.47
C ALA A 116 9.25 10.49 -4.82
N GLY A 117 8.60 9.42 -5.30
CA GLY A 117 9.00 8.68 -6.50
C GLY A 117 8.68 9.35 -7.84
N LYS A 118 9.09 8.67 -8.92
CA LYS A 118 8.90 9.11 -10.32
C LYS A 118 7.42 9.26 -10.71
N ASN A 119 6.51 8.56 -10.04
CA ASN A 119 5.08 8.51 -10.37
C ASN A 119 4.22 9.45 -9.51
N ARG A 120 4.81 10.34 -8.69
CA ARG A 120 4.10 11.21 -7.73
C ARG A 120 2.92 11.99 -8.28
N GLN A 121 2.95 12.34 -9.58
CA GLN A 121 1.87 13.05 -10.27
C GLN A 121 0.53 12.29 -10.25
N HIS A 122 0.58 10.97 -10.07
CA HIS A 122 -0.61 10.12 -9.96
C HIS A 122 -1.13 10.03 -8.51
N TYR A 123 -0.32 10.42 -7.52
CA TYR A 123 -0.61 10.38 -6.08
C TYR A 123 -1.06 11.75 -5.54
N VAL A 124 -1.67 12.59 -6.37
CA VAL A 124 -2.19 13.90 -5.92
C VAL A 124 -3.53 13.75 -5.18
N ASP A 125 -4.43 12.94 -5.74
CA ASP A 125 -5.75 12.65 -5.18
C ASP A 125 -5.98 11.13 -5.13
N VAL A 126 -6.83 10.68 -4.19
CA VAL A 126 -7.16 9.26 -4.06
C VAL A 126 -7.74 8.67 -5.34
N ARG A 127 -8.57 9.40 -6.10
CA ARG A 127 -9.14 8.90 -7.35
C ARG A 127 -8.09 8.67 -8.42
N THR A 128 -7.14 9.61 -8.57
CA THR A 128 -6.07 9.49 -9.56
C THR A 128 -5.11 8.37 -9.21
N MET A 129 -4.82 8.19 -7.92
CA MET A 129 -3.99 7.10 -7.42
C MET A 129 -4.62 5.74 -7.73
N ILE A 130 -5.89 5.54 -7.37
CA ILE A 130 -6.61 4.29 -7.62
C ILE A 130 -6.66 4.00 -9.13
N ALA A 131 -6.94 5.01 -9.97
CA ALA A 131 -6.98 4.82 -11.42
C ALA A 131 -5.62 4.41 -11.99
N TYR A 132 -4.53 5.04 -11.51
CA TYR A 132 -3.17 4.71 -11.92
C TYR A 132 -2.76 3.30 -11.49
N GLU A 133 -2.91 2.96 -10.21
CA GLU A 133 -2.49 1.67 -9.69
C GLU A 133 -3.30 0.52 -10.30
N LYS A 134 -4.60 0.75 -10.56
CA LYS A 134 -5.45 -0.22 -11.25
C LYS A 134 -5.01 -0.43 -12.70
N LYS A 135 -4.69 0.64 -13.42
CA LYS A 135 -4.25 0.56 -14.82
C LYS A 135 -2.92 -0.19 -14.97
N ASN A 136 -2.04 -0.07 -13.98
CA ASN A 136 -0.72 -0.70 -13.99
C ASN A 136 -0.66 -2.03 -13.21
N ASN A 137 -1.80 -2.57 -12.78
CA ASN A 137 -1.92 -3.81 -11.99
C ASN A 137 -1.08 -3.83 -10.69
N LEU A 138 -0.82 -2.66 -10.10
CA LEU A 138 -0.01 -2.54 -8.88
C LEU A 138 -0.75 -3.04 -7.63
N MET A 139 -2.09 -3.07 -7.67
CA MET A 139 -2.93 -3.47 -6.53
C MET A 139 -2.89 -4.98 -6.22
N PHE A 140 -2.57 -5.81 -7.21
CA PHE A 140 -2.71 -7.27 -7.14
C PHE A 140 -1.37 -8.00 -7.02
N ARG A 141 -0.28 -7.25 -6.91
CA ARG A 141 1.05 -7.82 -6.75
C ARG A 141 1.23 -8.32 -5.30
N PRO A 142 1.47 -9.62 -5.07
CA PRO A 142 1.54 -10.20 -3.73
C PRO A 142 2.74 -9.70 -2.92
N ASP A 143 3.76 -9.21 -3.61
CA ASP A 143 5.04 -8.71 -3.12
C ASP A 143 5.07 -7.18 -2.96
N CYS A 144 4.00 -6.47 -3.32
CA CYS A 144 3.99 -5.01 -3.29
C CYS A 144 2.82 -4.44 -2.50
N LEU A 145 3.16 -3.78 -1.40
CA LEU A 145 2.24 -2.93 -0.65
C LEU A 145 1.96 -1.67 -1.48
N SER A 146 0.92 -1.72 -2.30
CA SER A 146 0.46 -0.57 -3.09
C SER A 146 -0.06 0.57 -2.22
N GLY A 147 -0.03 1.80 -2.74
CA GLY A 147 -0.60 2.97 -2.09
C GLY A 147 -2.10 2.82 -1.83
N THR A 148 -2.86 2.18 -2.72
CA THR A 148 -4.28 1.89 -2.49
C THR A 148 -4.49 0.93 -1.32
N ASN A 149 -3.68 -0.12 -1.21
CA ASN A 149 -3.77 -1.05 -0.08
C ASN A 149 -3.39 -0.37 1.25
N ALA A 150 -2.36 0.49 1.24
CA ALA A 150 -1.98 1.27 2.41
C ALA A 150 -3.09 2.24 2.83
N LEU A 151 -3.64 2.99 1.87
CA LEU A 151 -4.71 3.95 2.12
C LEU A 151 -5.99 3.27 2.61
N LEU A 152 -6.35 2.10 2.07
CA LEU A 152 -7.53 1.36 2.53
C LEU A 152 -7.38 0.88 3.98
N GLN A 153 -6.18 0.43 4.36
CA GLN A 153 -5.91 0.01 5.74
C GLN A 153 -5.97 1.19 6.71
N LEU A 154 -5.37 2.32 6.32
CA LEU A 154 -5.48 3.57 7.07
C LEU A 154 -6.96 3.98 7.23
N HIS A 155 -7.74 3.95 6.15
CA HIS A 155 -9.16 4.29 6.21
C HIS A 155 -9.96 3.39 7.15
N ARG A 156 -9.72 2.08 7.13
CA ARG A 156 -10.37 1.14 8.08
C ARG A 156 -10.01 1.43 9.52
N LEU A 157 -8.78 1.89 9.79
CA LEU A 157 -8.41 2.34 11.13
C LEU A 157 -9.26 3.53 11.56
N LEU A 158 -9.55 4.50 10.66
CA LEU A 158 -10.45 5.61 10.98
C LEU A 158 -11.90 5.20 11.21
N GLU A 159 -12.37 4.10 10.64
CA GLU A 159 -13.71 3.60 10.95
C GLU A 159 -13.79 3.11 12.40
N PHE A 160 -12.69 2.56 12.93
CA PHE A 160 -12.62 2.00 14.27
C PHE A 160 -12.21 3.04 15.35
N LEU A 161 -11.27 3.92 15.02
CA LEU A 161 -10.60 4.80 15.98
C LEU A 161 -11.57 5.70 16.78
N PRO A 162 -12.61 6.33 16.20
CA PRO A 162 -13.53 7.18 16.94
C PRO A 162 -14.32 6.43 18.00
N ASP A 163 -14.76 5.21 17.70
CA ASP A 163 -15.53 4.40 18.64
C ASP A 163 -14.64 3.85 19.76
N PHE A 164 -13.42 3.47 19.42
CA PHE A 164 -12.39 3.14 20.41
C PHE A 164 -12.12 4.30 21.37
N MET A 165 -11.91 5.52 20.85
CA MET A 165 -11.68 6.72 21.65
C MET A 165 -12.87 7.07 22.54
N LYS A 166 -14.11 6.92 22.04
CA LYS A 166 -15.31 7.13 22.86
C LYS A 166 -15.38 6.16 24.02
N GLU A 167 -15.02 4.90 23.80
CA GLU A 167 -15.05 3.89 24.86
C GLU A 167 -14.01 4.19 25.94
N LEU A 168 -12.80 4.61 25.54
CA LEU A 168 -11.76 5.02 26.49
C LEU A 168 -12.20 6.14 27.44
N VAL A 169 -13.05 7.07 26.98
CA VAL A 169 -13.50 8.21 27.79
C VAL A 169 -14.61 7.81 28.78
N LYS A 170 -15.41 6.78 28.48
CA LYS A 170 -16.53 6.38 29.36
C LYS A 170 -16.07 5.75 30.67
N ASP A 171 -14.93 5.07 30.66
CA ASP A 171 -14.42 4.33 31.82
C ASP A 171 -13.94 5.24 32.97
N ASP A 172 -13.75 6.54 32.73
CA ASP A 172 -13.36 7.52 33.75
C ASP A 172 -14.56 8.12 34.52
N GLU A 173 -15.81 7.85 34.12
CA GLU A 173 -17.02 8.47 34.71
C GLU A 173 -17.79 7.61 35.72
N GLU A 174 -17.32 6.39 36.06
CA GLU A 174 -17.98 5.49 37.03
C GLU A 174 -17.28 5.40 38.40
N GLU A 175 -17.35 6.47 39.21
CA GLU A 175 -17.35 6.34 40.69
C GLU A 175 -18.57 7.07 41.28
N PRO A 176 -19.66 6.36 41.66
CA PRO A 176 -20.62 6.93 42.58
C PRO A 176 -19.99 6.95 43.98
N ALA A 177 -19.59 8.14 44.43
CA ALA A 177 -19.27 8.41 45.83
C ALA A 177 -20.46 8.02 46.71
N LEU A 178 -20.38 6.83 47.33
CA LEU A 178 -21.29 6.43 48.39
C LEU A 178 -20.81 7.04 49.70
N GLY A 179 -21.49 8.12 50.09
CA GLY A 179 -21.50 8.66 51.46
C GLY A 179 -22.43 7.89 52.39
#